data_AF-A0A349MKW6-F1
#
_entry.id   AF-A0A349MKW6-F1
#
_cell.length_a   1.000
_cell.length_b   1.000
_cell.length_c   1.000
_cell.angle_alpha   90.00
_cell.angle_beta   90.00
_cell.angle_gamma   90.00
#
_symmetry.space_group_name_H-M   'P 1'
#
loop_
_entity.id
_entity.type
_entity.pdbx_description
1 polymer ?
#
loop_
_entity_poly.entity_id
_entity_poly.type
_entity_poly.pdbx_seq_one_letter_code
_entity_poly.pdbx_strand_id
1 'polypeptide(L)'
;MPGGGGSAFNSRNNPMNRPERQSIIDLVEQAEALANSTQWNKTARKMRVLLQQWNALEPLQGQADREWTTRFRAAQQTFMERRAAYFLQGNLRKRDGLMDSLTDKQNAIVTLKNDLLRHHQTLRDFEDNLQEVTITRQQEAVQNFVQESIRALQEEIRQLETRLNTLEQSVVIETTRYYCTE
;
A
#
# COMPACT_ATOMS: atom_id res chain seq x y z
N MET A 1 2.25 -89.44 1.65
CA MET A 1 3.43 -88.80 1.02
C MET A 1 3.06 -87.37 0.64
N PRO A 2 3.97 -86.40 0.83
CA PRO A 2 3.67 -84.96 0.87
C PRO A 2 3.98 -84.25 -0.45
N GLY A 3 3.36 -83.08 -0.65
CA GLY A 3 3.73 -82.10 -1.67
C GLY A 3 2.54 -81.16 -1.91
N GLY A 4 2.60 -79.85 -1.74
CA GLY A 4 3.72 -78.94 -1.60
C GLY A 4 3.41 -77.70 -2.42
N GLY A 5 3.54 -76.52 -1.81
CA GLY A 5 3.76 -75.27 -2.53
C GLY A 5 2.52 -74.44 -2.85
N GLY A 6 2.47 -73.23 -2.27
CA GLY A 6 1.56 -72.19 -2.72
C GLY A 6 1.08 -71.21 -1.65
N SER A 7 1.82 -70.98 -0.56
CA SER A 7 1.54 -69.85 0.31
C SER A 7 1.93 -68.57 -0.42
N ALA A 8 0.99 -68.02 -1.18
CA ALA A 8 1.08 -66.69 -1.75
C ALA A 8 1.11 -65.70 -0.58
N PHE A 9 2.33 -65.31 -0.19
CA PHE A 9 2.60 -64.23 0.73
C PHE A 9 1.94 -62.96 0.16
N ASN A 10 0.74 -62.68 0.65
CA ASN A 10 -0.17 -61.67 0.13
C ASN A 10 0.46 -60.28 0.36
N SER A 11 1.24 -59.81 -0.62
CA SER A 11 1.89 -58.49 -0.65
C SER A 11 0.90 -57.31 -0.75
N ARG A 12 -0.41 -57.57 -0.62
CA ARG A 12 -1.47 -56.55 -0.74
C ARG A 12 -1.71 -55.74 0.54
N ASN A 13 -1.16 -56.15 1.67
CA ASN A 13 -1.27 -55.44 2.95
C ASN A 13 0.08 -54.83 3.38
N ASN A 14 0.83 -54.23 2.45
CA ASN A 14 1.92 -53.35 2.84
C ASN A 14 1.31 -52.09 3.49
N PRO A 15 1.49 -51.84 4.80
CA PRO A 15 0.91 -50.68 5.46
C PRO A 15 1.39 -49.36 4.85
N MET A 16 2.47 -49.38 4.07
CA MET A 16 2.98 -48.25 3.27
C MET A 16 2.06 -47.80 2.13
N ASN A 17 1.14 -48.64 1.61
CA ASN A 17 0.47 -48.40 0.32
C ASN A 17 -1.04 -48.16 0.43
N ARG A 18 -1.49 -47.41 1.45
CA ARG A 18 -2.90 -46.97 1.54
C ARG A 18 -3.12 -45.79 0.58
N PRO A 19 -4.18 -45.77 -0.24
CA PRO A 19 -4.46 -44.69 -1.21
C PRO A 19 -4.54 -43.32 -0.54
N GLU A 20 -5.00 -43.25 0.71
CA GLU A 20 -5.02 -42.02 1.53
C GLU A 20 -3.62 -41.44 1.77
N ARG A 21 -2.57 -42.28 1.91
CA ARG A 21 -1.19 -41.81 2.12
C ARG A 21 -0.60 -41.18 0.86
N GLN A 22 -0.90 -41.74 -0.31
CA GLN A 22 -0.45 -41.16 -1.58
C GLN A 22 -1.10 -39.79 -1.80
N SER A 23 -2.40 -39.66 -1.49
CA SER A 23 -3.11 -38.38 -1.52
C SER A 23 -2.46 -37.34 -0.60
N ILE A 24 -2.02 -37.72 0.59
CA ILE A 24 -1.29 -36.82 1.50
C ILE A 24 0.03 -36.35 0.90
N ILE A 25 0.82 -37.26 0.33
CA ILE A 25 2.11 -36.93 -0.31
C ILE A 25 1.90 -35.96 -1.48
N ASP A 26 0.94 -36.24 -2.35
CA ASP A 26 0.61 -35.39 -3.50
C ASP A 26 0.16 -33.98 -3.07
N LEU A 27 -0.56 -33.86 -1.94
CA LEU A 27 -0.96 -32.58 -1.36
C LEU A 27 0.24 -31.80 -0.79
N VAL A 28 1.20 -32.49 -0.15
CA VAL A 28 2.44 -31.87 0.36
C VAL A 28 3.28 -31.35 -0.80
N GLU A 29 3.52 -32.16 -1.84
CA GLU A 29 4.32 -31.75 -3.00
C GLU A 29 3.70 -30.55 -3.72
N GLN A 30 2.38 -30.54 -3.89
CA GLN A 30 1.66 -29.40 -4.46
C GLN A 30 1.78 -28.14 -3.58
N ALA A 31 1.71 -28.28 -2.24
CA ALA A 31 1.90 -27.16 -1.32
C ALA A 31 3.34 -26.61 -1.37
N GLU A 32 4.35 -27.49 -1.42
CA GLU A 32 5.76 -27.13 -1.54
C GLU A 32 6.06 -26.41 -2.87
N ALA A 33 5.50 -26.89 -3.99
CA ALA A 33 5.60 -26.22 -5.29
C ALA A 33 4.98 -24.81 -5.28
N LEU A 34 3.92 -24.63 -4.49
CA LEU A 34 3.23 -23.35 -4.33
C LEU A 34 3.92 -22.40 -3.33
N ALA A 35 4.76 -22.91 -2.43
CA ALA A 35 5.39 -22.13 -1.36
C ALA A 35 6.24 -20.96 -1.89
N ASN A 36 6.87 -21.15 -3.05
CA ASN A 36 7.74 -20.16 -3.69
C ASN A 36 7.05 -19.28 -4.74
N SER A 37 5.75 -19.47 -4.97
CA SER A 37 5.00 -18.71 -5.98
C SER A 37 4.79 -17.25 -5.57
N THR A 38 4.98 -16.34 -6.52
CA THR A 38 4.70 -14.90 -6.39
C THR A 38 3.27 -14.53 -6.81
N GLN A 39 2.47 -15.50 -7.26
CA GLN A 39 1.08 -15.31 -7.63
C GLN A 39 0.18 -15.28 -6.39
N TRP A 40 0.35 -14.27 -5.52
CA TRP A 40 -0.20 -14.22 -4.15
C TRP A 40 -1.68 -14.62 -4.04
N ASN A 41 -2.56 -14.03 -4.86
CA ASN A 41 -4.00 -14.28 -4.77
C ASN A 41 -4.40 -15.67 -5.29
N LYS A 42 -3.82 -16.09 -6.41
CA LYS A 42 -4.09 -17.40 -7.03
C LYS A 42 -3.55 -18.53 -6.16
N THR A 43 -2.33 -18.38 -5.65
CA THR A 43 -1.70 -19.32 -4.74
C THR A 43 -2.42 -19.40 -3.40
N ALA A 44 -2.87 -18.28 -2.81
CA ALA A 44 -3.65 -18.31 -1.57
C ALA A 44 -4.97 -19.10 -1.72
N ARG A 45 -5.67 -18.94 -2.86
CA ARG A 45 -6.87 -19.74 -3.15
C ARG A 45 -6.54 -21.23 -3.29
N LYS A 46 -5.50 -21.57 -4.04
CA LYS A 46 -5.04 -22.95 -4.20
C LYS A 46 -4.62 -23.59 -2.88
N MET A 47 -3.84 -22.88 -2.06
CA MET A 47 -3.39 -23.34 -0.74
C MET A 47 -4.57 -23.60 0.21
N ARG A 48 -5.63 -22.79 0.13
CA ARG A 48 -6.87 -23.02 0.89
C ARG A 48 -7.60 -24.28 0.43
N VAL A 49 -7.67 -24.52 -0.88
CA VAL A 49 -8.27 -25.75 -1.44
C VAL A 49 -7.46 -26.98 -1.00
N LEU A 50 -6.14 -26.92 -1.06
CA LEU A 50 -5.27 -28.01 -0.58
C LEU A 50 -5.48 -28.27 0.91
N LEU A 51 -5.61 -27.24 1.74
CA LEU A 51 -5.91 -27.39 3.17
C LEU A 51 -7.29 -28.01 3.41
N GLN A 52 -8.30 -27.67 2.60
CA GLN A 52 -9.62 -28.30 2.68
C GLN A 52 -9.57 -29.78 2.31
N GLN A 53 -8.84 -30.12 1.25
CA GLN A 53 -8.62 -31.50 0.82
C GLN A 53 -7.85 -32.28 1.89
N TRP A 54 -6.83 -31.69 2.49
CA TRP A 54 -6.07 -32.25 3.61
C TRP A 54 -6.97 -32.58 4.80
N ASN A 55 -7.81 -31.62 5.23
CA ASN A 55 -8.71 -31.79 6.37
C ASN A 55 -9.85 -32.78 6.11
N ALA A 56 -10.15 -33.09 4.85
CA ALA A 56 -11.17 -34.07 4.47
C ALA A 56 -10.66 -35.52 4.53
N LEU A 57 -9.34 -35.73 4.60
CA LEU A 57 -8.73 -37.04 4.77
C LEU A 57 -8.79 -37.47 6.24
N GLU A 58 -8.97 -38.77 6.49
CA GLU A 58 -8.89 -39.30 7.86
C GLU A 58 -7.46 -39.17 8.42
N PRO A 59 -7.29 -38.78 9.71
CA PRO A 59 -5.98 -38.70 10.34
C PRO A 59 -5.28 -40.06 10.35
N LEU A 60 -4.11 -40.13 9.72
CA LEU A 60 -3.31 -41.35 9.69
C LEU A 60 -2.45 -41.45 10.96
N GLN A 61 -2.67 -42.46 11.80
CA GLN A 61 -1.84 -42.61 13.00
C GLN A 61 -0.41 -43.07 12.65
N GLY A 62 0.60 -42.30 13.07
CA GLY A 62 2.02 -42.68 12.92
C GLY A 62 3.03 -41.54 12.97
N GLN A 63 4.31 -41.87 12.80
CA GLN A 63 5.41 -40.91 12.72
C GLN A 63 5.50 -40.22 11.34
N ALA A 64 5.22 -40.96 10.26
CA ALA A 64 5.19 -40.42 8.90
C ALA A 64 4.12 -39.33 8.71
N ASP A 65 2.93 -39.49 9.31
CA ASP A 65 1.86 -38.48 9.23
C ASP A 65 2.24 -37.15 9.92
N ARG A 66 2.98 -37.24 11.03
CA ARG A 66 3.56 -36.07 11.70
C ARG A 66 4.59 -35.36 10.82
N GLU A 67 5.40 -36.10 10.07
CA GLU A 67 6.36 -35.54 9.13
C GLU A 67 5.66 -34.81 7.97
N TRP A 68 4.66 -35.44 7.35
CA TRP A 68 3.88 -34.81 6.26
C TRP A 68 3.13 -33.58 6.71
N THR A 69 2.49 -33.64 7.89
CA THR A 69 1.84 -32.49 8.51
C THR A 69 2.83 -31.34 8.72
N THR A 70 4.04 -31.66 9.19
CA THR A 70 5.10 -30.68 9.43
C THR A 70 5.55 -30.03 8.12
N ARG A 71 5.78 -30.81 7.07
CA ARG A 71 6.14 -30.32 5.73
C ARG A 71 5.06 -29.44 5.12
N PHE A 72 3.81 -29.88 5.15
CA PHE A 72 2.67 -29.10 4.65
C PHE A 72 2.55 -27.75 5.36
N ARG A 73 2.62 -27.76 6.71
CA ARG A 73 2.57 -26.53 7.51
C ARG A 73 3.77 -25.62 7.24
N ALA A 74 4.97 -26.17 7.07
CA ALA A 74 6.15 -25.40 6.72
C ALA A 74 6.01 -24.71 5.35
N ALA A 75 5.49 -25.40 4.34
CA ALA A 75 5.21 -24.84 3.02
C ALA A 75 4.15 -23.72 3.10
N GLN A 76 3.07 -23.94 3.86
CA GLN A 76 2.04 -22.93 4.09
C GLN A 76 2.58 -21.69 4.82
N GLN A 77 3.36 -21.90 5.89
CA GLN A 77 3.97 -20.85 6.68
C GLN A 77 4.91 -20.01 5.83
N THR A 78 5.80 -20.64 5.07
CA THR A 78 6.73 -19.96 4.15
C THR A 78 5.98 -19.06 3.16
N PHE A 79 4.90 -19.55 2.56
CA PHE A 79 4.08 -18.75 1.65
C PHE A 79 3.41 -17.56 2.36
N MET A 80 2.82 -17.79 3.53
CA MET A 80 2.10 -16.75 4.27
C MET A 80 3.04 -15.67 4.80
N GLU A 81 4.22 -16.03 5.30
CA GLU A 81 5.27 -15.10 5.73
C GLU A 81 5.75 -14.23 4.57
N ARG A 82 6.05 -14.84 3.42
CA ARG A 82 6.46 -14.10 2.22
C ARG A 82 5.36 -13.17 1.71
N ARG A 83 4.12 -13.63 1.73
CA ARG A 83 2.95 -12.82 1.35
C ARG A 83 2.81 -11.64 2.29
N ALA A 84 2.87 -11.87 3.60
CA ALA A 84 2.79 -10.82 4.62
C ALA A 84 3.91 -9.80 4.44
N ALA A 85 5.15 -10.25 4.24
CA ALA A 85 6.30 -9.39 4.00
C ALA A 85 6.15 -8.53 2.73
N TYR A 86 5.66 -9.11 1.63
CA TYR A 86 5.41 -8.38 0.38
C TYR A 86 4.35 -7.28 0.56
N PHE A 87 3.21 -7.59 1.18
CA PHE A 87 2.16 -6.60 1.40
C PHE A 87 2.56 -5.55 2.44
N LEU A 88 3.28 -5.94 3.49
CA LEU A 88 3.85 -5.02 4.46
C LEU A 88 4.82 -4.05 3.78
N GLN A 89 5.76 -4.55 2.98
CA GLN A 89 6.69 -3.70 2.23
C GLN A 89 5.96 -2.76 1.27
N GLY A 90 4.93 -3.24 0.58
CA GLY A 90 4.10 -2.41 -0.29
C GLY A 90 3.36 -1.31 0.46
N ASN A 91 2.82 -1.61 1.65
CA ASN A 91 2.15 -0.63 2.51
C ASN A 91 3.14 0.40 3.06
N LEU A 92 4.32 -0.04 3.52
CA LEU A 92 5.40 0.85 3.96
C LEU A 92 5.80 1.82 2.85
N ARG A 93 6.07 1.33 1.63
CA ARG A 93 6.41 2.19 0.48
C ARG A 93 5.34 3.24 0.17
N LYS A 94 4.06 2.85 0.22
CA LYS A 94 2.95 3.79 0.01
C LYS A 94 2.91 4.86 1.10
N ARG A 95 3.14 4.45 2.36
CA ARG A 95 3.17 5.34 3.51
C ARG A 95 4.35 6.31 3.44
N ASP A 96 5.52 5.84 3.06
CA ASP A 96 6.71 6.67 2.86
C ASP A 96 6.47 7.70 1.75
N GLY A 97 5.90 7.28 0.60
CA GLY A 97 5.54 8.23 -0.46
C GLY A 97 4.45 9.24 -0.08
N LEU A 98 3.50 8.86 0.79
CA LEU A 98 2.54 9.82 1.37
C LEU A 98 3.24 10.83 2.28
N MET A 99 4.22 10.39 3.08
CA MET A 99 4.99 11.27 3.96
C MET A 99 5.84 12.27 3.17
N ASP A 100 6.48 11.82 2.09
CA ASP A 100 7.25 12.69 1.19
C ASP A 100 6.32 13.76 0.56
N SER A 101 5.17 13.35 0.02
CA SER A 101 4.15 14.26 -0.51
C SER A 101 3.67 15.29 0.53
N LEU A 102 3.42 14.85 1.76
CA LEU A 102 3.01 15.74 2.86
C LEU A 102 4.10 16.77 3.19
N THR A 103 5.36 16.34 3.20
CA THR A 103 6.51 17.21 3.45
C THR A 103 6.64 18.27 2.35
N ASP A 104 6.54 17.87 1.09
CA ASP A 104 6.59 18.79 -0.05
C ASP A 104 5.46 19.82 -0.01
N LYS A 105 4.24 19.39 0.31
CA LYS A 105 3.10 20.29 0.45
C LYS A 105 3.26 21.26 1.61
N GLN A 106 3.80 20.80 2.74
CA GLN A 106 4.09 21.65 3.89
C GLN A 106 5.12 22.73 3.52
N ASN A 107 6.17 22.37 2.78
CA ASN A 107 7.16 23.31 2.26
C ASN A 107 6.55 24.31 1.27
N ALA A 108 5.64 23.86 0.41
CA ALA A 108 4.91 24.73 -0.52
C ALA A 108 4.00 25.72 0.23
N ILE A 109 3.30 25.28 1.28
CA ILE A 109 2.47 26.14 2.14
C ILE A 109 3.31 27.25 2.77
N VAL A 110 4.49 26.91 3.32
CA VAL A 110 5.40 27.91 3.92
C VAL A 110 5.84 28.93 2.86
N THR A 111 6.21 28.47 1.67
CA THR A 111 6.59 29.36 0.56
C THR A 111 5.43 30.29 0.18
N LEU A 112 4.23 29.76 -0.04
CA LEU A 112 3.04 30.55 -0.40
C LEU A 112 2.69 31.58 0.67
N LYS A 113 2.80 31.22 1.96
CA LYS A 113 2.58 32.17 3.07
C LYS A 113 3.58 33.32 3.04
N ASN A 114 4.85 33.04 2.74
CA ASN A 114 5.87 34.08 2.61
C ASN A 114 5.64 34.98 1.40
N ASP A 115 5.22 34.42 0.26
CA ASP A 115 4.93 35.20 -0.93
C ASP A 115 3.70 36.09 -0.72
N LEU A 116 2.63 35.56 -0.11
CA LEU A 116 1.46 36.36 0.29
C LEU A 116 1.86 37.54 1.18
N LEU A 117 2.72 37.31 2.19
CA LEU A 117 3.22 38.38 3.05
C LEU A 117 3.90 39.49 2.23
N ARG A 118 4.75 39.13 1.25
CA ARG A 118 5.44 40.08 0.38
C ARG A 118 4.48 40.86 -0.50
N HIS A 119 3.49 40.19 -1.10
CA HIS A 119 2.49 40.85 -1.94
C HIS A 119 1.62 41.81 -1.14
N HIS A 120 1.17 41.43 0.07
CA HIS A 120 0.44 42.34 0.96
C HIS A 120 1.28 43.55 1.38
N GLN A 121 2.57 43.36 1.66
CA GLN A 121 3.46 44.48 1.96
C GLN A 121 3.59 45.42 0.77
N THR A 122 3.83 44.87 -0.42
CA THR A 122 3.94 45.65 -1.67
C THR A 122 2.66 46.44 -1.95
N LEU A 123 1.50 45.81 -1.76
CA LEU A 123 0.20 46.48 -1.91
C LEU A 123 0.05 47.64 -0.93
N ARG A 124 0.38 47.42 0.35
CA ARG A 124 0.35 48.48 1.36
C ARG A 124 1.28 49.63 0.99
N ASP A 125 2.51 49.34 0.58
CA ASP A 125 3.48 50.37 0.18
C ASP A 125 2.95 51.18 -1.02
N PHE A 126 2.26 50.54 -1.98
CA PHE A 126 1.60 51.26 -3.08
C PHE A 126 0.44 52.14 -2.60
N GLU A 127 -0.39 51.64 -1.69
CA GLU A 127 -1.53 52.39 -1.13
C GLU A 127 -1.06 53.60 -0.32
N ASP A 128 -0.03 53.44 0.51
CA ASP A 128 0.55 54.52 1.33
C ASP A 128 1.18 55.60 0.43
N ASN A 129 1.99 55.20 -0.56
CA ASN A 129 2.59 56.12 -1.53
C ASN A 129 1.53 56.92 -2.32
N LEU A 130 0.37 56.32 -2.61
CA LEU A 130 -0.72 57.02 -3.28
C LEU A 130 -1.37 58.09 -2.40
N GLN A 131 -1.39 57.92 -1.08
CA GLN A 131 -1.95 58.90 -0.15
C GLN A 131 -1.06 60.15 -0.01
N GLU A 132 0.25 60.02 -0.19
CA GLU A 132 1.20 61.14 -0.11
C GLU A 132 1.19 62.04 -1.35
N VAL A 133 0.70 61.57 -2.49
CA VAL A 133 0.69 62.32 -3.76
C VAL A 133 -0.57 63.18 -3.87
N THR A 134 -0.40 64.51 -3.93
CA THR A 134 -1.50 65.43 -4.26
C THR A 134 -1.80 65.35 -5.76
N ILE A 135 -2.89 64.67 -6.13
CA ILE A 135 -3.26 64.41 -7.52
C ILE A 135 -3.74 65.71 -8.19
N THR A 136 -3.08 66.10 -9.29
CA THR A 136 -3.55 67.18 -10.18
C THR A 136 -4.21 66.61 -11.43
N ARG A 137 -5.11 67.37 -12.06
CA ARG A 137 -5.90 66.96 -13.25
C ARG A 137 -5.06 66.45 -14.45
N GLN A 138 -3.76 66.74 -14.48
CA GLN A 138 -2.86 66.29 -15.56
C GLN A 138 -2.29 64.87 -15.35
N GLN A 139 -2.58 64.21 -14.22
CA GLN A 139 -1.97 62.92 -13.85
C GLN A 139 -2.95 61.72 -13.92
N GLU A 140 -4.13 61.87 -14.54
CA GLU A 140 -5.15 60.81 -14.66
C GLU A 140 -4.60 59.49 -15.26
N ALA A 141 -3.71 59.58 -16.26
CA ALA A 141 -3.10 58.39 -16.87
C ALA A 141 -2.24 57.59 -15.87
N VAL A 142 -1.49 58.28 -15.01
CA VAL A 142 -0.68 57.66 -13.96
C VAL A 142 -1.57 57.04 -12.89
N GLN A 143 -2.63 57.75 -12.49
CA GLN A 143 -3.60 57.24 -11.52
C GLN A 143 -4.26 55.94 -12.01
N ASN A 144 -4.71 55.91 -13.27
CA ASN A 144 -5.30 54.71 -13.86
C ASN A 144 -4.29 53.55 -13.92
N PHE A 145 -3.04 53.83 -14.27
CA PHE A 145 -1.99 52.81 -14.31
C PHE A 145 -1.69 52.19 -12.94
N VAL A 146 -1.60 53.01 -11.89
CA VAL A 146 -1.35 52.50 -10.53
C VAL A 146 -2.57 51.74 -10.01
N GLN A 147 -3.79 52.24 -10.25
CA GLN A 147 -5.02 51.50 -9.89
C GLN A 147 -5.11 50.14 -10.57
N GLU A 148 -4.73 50.05 -11.85
CA GLU A 148 -4.70 48.77 -12.57
C GLU A 148 -3.64 47.82 -12.00
N SER A 149 -2.47 48.36 -11.62
CA SER A 149 -1.41 47.57 -10.96
C SER A 149 -1.84 47.04 -9.59
N ILE A 150 -2.55 47.86 -8.81
CA ILE A 150 -3.14 47.46 -7.51
C ILE A 150 -4.16 46.34 -7.71
N ARG A 151 -5.06 46.47 -8.70
CA ARG A 151 -6.04 45.42 -9.03
C ARG A 151 -5.35 44.11 -9.42
N ALA A 152 -4.30 44.18 -10.23
CA ALA A 152 -3.52 43.02 -10.62
C ALA A 152 -2.90 42.32 -9.40
N LEU A 153 -2.26 43.07 -8.49
CA LEU A 153 -1.70 42.52 -7.25
C LEU A 153 -2.78 41.92 -6.33
N GLN A 154 -3.93 42.57 -6.21
CA GLN A 154 -5.05 42.05 -5.42
C GLN A 154 -5.59 40.72 -5.97
N GLU A 155 -5.65 40.58 -7.29
CA GLU A 155 -6.04 39.32 -7.93
C GLU A 155 -4.99 38.23 -7.72
N GLU A 156 -3.69 38.55 -7.83
CA GLU A 156 -2.61 37.60 -7.52
C GLU A 156 -2.69 37.11 -6.07
N ILE A 157 -2.90 38.01 -5.11
CA ILE A 157 -3.10 37.67 -3.69
C ILE A 157 -4.28 36.69 -3.54
N ARG A 158 -5.44 37.03 -4.11
CA ARG A 158 -6.64 36.18 -4.05
C ARG A 158 -6.39 34.78 -4.63
N GLN A 159 -5.64 34.68 -5.73
CA GLN A 159 -5.28 33.40 -6.34
C GLN A 159 -4.34 32.59 -5.43
N LEU A 160 -3.34 33.24 -4.83
CA LEU A 160 -2.41 32.60 -3.89
C LEU A 160 -3.13 32.12 -2.62
N GLU A 161 -4.06 32.91 -2.06
CA GLU A 161 -4.90 32.51 -0.93
C GLU A 161 -5.76 31.28 -1.25
N THR A 162 -6.36 31.26 -2.44
CA THR A 162 -7.17 30.11 -2.91
C THR A 162 -6.31 28.84 -3.02
N ARG A 163 -5.11 28.96 -3.61
CA ARG A 163 -4.14 27.86 -3.71
C ARG A 163 -3.70 27.38 -2.33
N LEU A 164 -3.42 28.31 -1.41
CA LEU A 164 -3.03 28.00 -0.03
C LEU A 164 -4.12 27.19 0.67
N ASN A 165 -5.37 27.66 0.64
CA ASN A 165 -6.49 26.97 1.27
C ASN A 165 -6.69 25.56 0.68
N THR A 166 -6.60 25.43 -0.65
CA THR A 166 -6.71 24.13 -1.33
C THR A 166 -5.61 23.15 -0.89
N LEU A 167 -4.37 23.63 -0.76
CA LEU A 167 -3.26 22.83 -0.27
C LEU A 167 -3.42 22.44 1.20
N GLU A 168 -3.84 23.37 2.06
CA GLU A 168 -4.11 23.10 3.47
C GLU A 168 -5.19 22.01 3.63
N GLN A 169 -6.29 22.09 2.87
CA GLN A 169 -7.32 21.04 2.83
C GLN A 169 -6.75 19.70 2.35
N SER A 170 -5.92 19.71 1.29
CA SER A 170 -5.29 18.50 0.77
C SER A 170 -4.38 17.83 1.81
N VAL A 171 -3.60 18.60 2.57
CA VAL A 171 -2.74 18.11 3.64
C VAL A 171 -3.56 17.44 4.73
N VAL A 172 -4.69 18.03 5.14
CA VAL A 172 -5.59 17.42 6.14
C VAL A 172 -6.11 16.05 5.67
N ILE A 173 -6.56 15.97 4.42
CA ILE A 173 -7.07 14.72 3.83
C ILE A 173 -5.97 13.65 3.77
N GLU A 174 -4.77 13.99 3.30
CA GLU A 174 -3.67 13.03 3.18
C GLU A 174 -3.09 12.60 4.51
N THR A 175 -3.02 13.51 5.49
CA THR A 175 -2.67 13.19 6.88
C THR A 175 -3.65 12.19 7.45
N THR A 176 -4.96 12.38 7.19
CA THR A 176 -6.00 11.43 7.61
C THR A 176 -5.78 10.06 6.96
N ARG A 177 -5.50 10.01 5.65
CA ARG A 177 -5.17 8.75 4.96
C ARG A 177 -3.94 8.06 5.53
N TYR A 178 -2.90 8.81 5.89
CA TYR A 178 -1.68 8.26 6.47
C TYR A 178 -1.94 7.54 7.81
N TYR A 179 -2.82 8.10 8.65
CA TYR A 179 -3.19 7.47 9.93
C TYR A 179 -4.27 6.39 9.80
N CYS A 180 -5.14 6.46 8.79
CA CYS A 180 -6.20 5.46 8.57
C CYS A 180 -5.76 4.23 7.78
N THR A 181 -4.54 4.18 7.24
CA THR A 181 -3.97 2.96 6.65
C THR A 181 -3.52 1.99 7.75
N GLU A 182 -4.48 1.44 8.49
CA GLU A 182 -4.37 0.18 9.26
C GLU A 182 -5.06 -0.96 8.50
#